data_AF-A0A1N7G0C9-F1
#
_entry.id   AF-A0A1N7G0C9-F1
#
_cell.length_a   1.000
_cell.length_b   1.000
_cell.length_c   1.000
_cell.angle_alpha   90.00
_cell.angle_beta   90.00
_cell.angle_gamma   90.00
#
_symmetry.space_group_name_H-M   'P 1'
#
loop_
_entity.id
_entity.type
_entity.pdbx_description
1 polymer ?
#
loop_
_entity_poly.entity_id
_entity_poly.type
_entity_poly.pdbx_seq_one_letter_code
_entity_poly.pdbx_strand_id
1 'polypeptide(L)'
;MDDLFPQERSDLCRVCNEPVVDGRWNYCSRRCRDIATAVQRMFLWDVVREQILERDDYTCQECGETQDAAVEQQSMEVDHIQRITDGGHPFEESNLQTLCEDCHEAKTATENSGRDPAPSVTLENYIDS
;
A
#
# COMPACT_ATOMS: atom_id res chain seq x y z
N MET A 1 -13.38 14.32 6.53
CA MET A 1 -12.41 13.40 7.19
C MET A 1 -11.71 14.06 8.37
N ASP A 2 -11.55 15.39 8.40
CA ASP A 2 -11.14 16.14 9.61
C ASP A 2 -12.17 16.15 10.76
N ASP A 3 -13.43 15.78 10.52
CA ASP A 3 -14.52 15.77 11.52
C ASP A 3 -14.66 14.47 12.33
N LEU A 4 -13.97 13.39 11.96
CA LEU A 4 -14.18 12.09 12.61
C LEU A 4 -13.41 11.94 13.92
N PHE A 5 -12.26 12.63 14.09
CA PHE A 5 -11.48 12.64 15.33
C PHE A 5 -10.62 13.92 15.46
N PRO A 6 -11.18 15.08 15.87
CA PRO A 6 -10.35 16.26 16.13
C PRO A 6 -9.55 16.03 17.41
N GLN A 7 -8.23 15.90 17.30
CA GLN A 7 -7.33 15.83 18.46
C GLN A 7 -6.51 17.12 18.60
N GLU A 8 -6.30 17.53 19.84
CA GLU A 8 -5.47 18.70 20.16
C GLU A 8 -4.03 18.50 19.67
N ARG A 9 -3.44 19.57 19.12
CA ARG A 9 -2.05 19.56 18.67
C ARG A 9 -1.13 19.14 19.83
N SER A 10 -0.36 18.08 19.61
CA SER A 10 0.66 17.59 20.54
C SER A 10 2.04 17.84 19.97
N ASP A 11 2.95 18.39 20.78
CA ASP A 11 4.36 18.56 20.44
C ASP A 11 5.16 17.26 20.61
N LEU A 12 4.49 16.12 20.78
CA LEU A 12 5.10 14.79 20.93
C LEU A 12 4.98 13.97 19.64
N CYS A 13 6.03 13.20 19.36
CA CYS A 13 6.07 12.31 18.20
C CYS A 13 5.07 11.17 18.37
N ARG A 14 4.24 10.95 17.36
CA ARG A 14 3.18 9.91 17.37
C ARG A 14 3.70 8.46 17.32
N VAL A 15 5.01 8.25 17.25
CA VAL A 15 5.63 6.93 17.16
C VAL A 15 6.47 6.61 18.40
N CYS A 16 7.38 7.50 18.79
CA CYS A 16 8.27 7.27 19.94
C CYS A 16 7.95 8.13 21.17
N ASN A 17 6.97 9.03 21.07
CA ASN A 17 6.56 9.96 22.12
C ASN A 17 7.64 10.99 22.55
N GLU A 18 8.73 11.13 21.80
CA GLU A 18 9.73 12.18 22.01
C GLU A 18 9.27 13.53 21.45
N PRO A 19 9.75 14.68 21.99
CA PRO A 19 9.42 15.99 21.47
C PRO A 19 9.73 16.14 19.98
N VAL A 20 8.79 16.72 19.23
CA VAL A 20 9.00 17.06 17.82
C VAL A 20 9.72 18.39 17.76
N VAL A 21 11.03 18.35 17.49
CA VAL A 21 11.84 19.57 17.28
C VAL A 21 11.76 20.03 15.82
N ASP A 22 11.89 21.34 15.60
CA ASP A 22 11.98 22.00 14.28
C ASP A 22 10.67 22.23 13.51
N GLY A 23 9.57 22.60 14.18
CA GLY A 23 8.33 23.02 13.49
C GLY A 23 7.64 21.91 12.69
N ARG A 24 8.03 20.66 12.91
CA ARG A 24 7.35 19.45 12.47
C ARG A 24 6.18 19.17 13.42
N TRP A 25 5.12 18.54 12.93
CA TRP A 25 3.84 18.48 13.67
C TRP A 25 3.47 17.09 14.18
N ASN A 26 4.11 16.04 13.66
CA ASN A 26 3.67 14.66 13.90
C ASN A 26 4.81 13.69 14.24
N TYR A 27 6.05 13.95 13.76
CA TYR A 27 7.16 12.98 13.84
C TYR A 27 8.51 13.67 14.11
N CYS A 28 9.28 13.18 15.10
CA CYS A 28 10.57 13.75 15.51
C CYS A 28 11.71 13.49 14.51
N SER A 29 11.60 12.47 13.66
CA SER A 29 12.66 12.03 12.74
C SER A 29 12.08 11.43 11.46
N ARG A 30 12.92 11.33 10.42
CA ARG A 30 12.60 10.59 9.19
C ARG A 30 12.26 9.13 9.50
N ARG A 31 13.04 8.49 10.39
CA ARG A 31 12.77 7.13 10.90
C ARG A 31 11.36 6.99 11.46
N CYS A 32 10.92 7.90 12.34
CA CYS A 32 9.57 7.83 12.92
C CYS A 32 8.47 8.09 11.88
N ARG A 33 8.72 8.95 10.89
CA ARG A 33 7.80 9.13 9.76
C ARG A 33 7.67 7.83 8.95
N ASP A 34 8.79 7.20 8.62
CA ASP A 34 8.82 5.98 7.81
C ASP A 34 8.13 4.82 8.55
N ILE A 35 8.33 4.69 9.88
CA ILE A 35 7.58 3.74 10.72
C ILE A 35 6.09 4.05 10.72
N ALA A 36 5.69 5.31 10.92
CA ALA A 36 4.28 5.69 10.89
C ALA A 36 3.64 5.39 9.53
N THR A 37 4.34 5.68 8.44
CA THR A 37 3.90 5.36 7.08
C THR A 37 3.81 3.85 6.85
N ALA A 38 4.76 3.06 7.35
CA ALA A 38 4.72 1.60 7.24
C ALA A 38 3.56 1.00 8.06
N VAL A 39 3.37 1.45 9.30
CA VAL A 39 2.26 1.03 10.18
C VAL A 39 0.92 1.44 9.57
N GLN A 40 0.81 2.69 9.10
CA GLN A 40 -0.38 3.16 8.41
C GLN A 40 -0.66 2.30 7.17
N ARG A 41 0.36 1.97 6.37
CA ARG A 41 0.22 1.09 5.21
C ARG A 41 -0.19 -0.33 5.61
N MET A 42 0.36 -0.91 6.67
CA MET A 42 -0.02 -2.26 7.13
C MET A 42 -1.47 -2.30 7.61
N PHE A 43 -1.86 -1.43 8.55
CA PHE A 43 -3.19 -1.47 9.13
C PHE A 43 -4.31 -0.96 8.20
N LEU A 44 -4.02 -0.02 7.30
CA LEU A 44 -5.01 0.40 6.30
C LEU A 44 -5.06 -0.55 5.13
N TRP A 45 -3.95 -1.13 4.68
CA TRP A 45 -3.97 -2.01 3.52
C TRP A 45 -4.75 -3.28 3.80
N ASP A 46 -4.57 -3.94 4.95
CA ASP A 46 -5.33 -5.15 5.25
C ASP A 46 -6.85 -4.89 5.28
N VAL A 47 -7.26 -3.75 5.84
CA VAL A 47 -8.68 -3.32 5.88
C VAL A 47 -9.20 -2.99 4.48
N VAL A 48 -8.46 -2.19 3.71
CA VAL A 48 -8.84 -1.81 2.34
C VAL A 48 -8.86 -3.06 1.45
N ARG A 49 -7.87 -3.93 1.57
CA ARG A 49 -7.76 -5.18 0.82
C ARG A 49 -9.00 -6.05 1.04
N GLU A 50 -9.40 -6.26 2.29
CA GLU A 50 -10.59 -7.04 2.61
C GLU A 50 -11.84 -6.39 2.01
N GLN A 51 -12.00 -5.07 2.16
CA GLN A 51 -13.13 -4.32 1.59
C GLN A 51 -13.23 -4.46 0.07
N ILE A 52 -12.10 -4.45 -0.65
CA ILE A 52 -12.08 -4.61 -2.10
C ILE A 52 -12.44 -6.05 -2.49
N LEU A 53 -11.91 -7.06 -1.78
CA LEU A 53 -12.30 -8.46 -2.02
C LEU A 53 -13.80 -8.68 -1.81
N GLU A 54 -14.36 -8.15 -0.72
CA GLU A 54 -15.80 -8.23 -0.44
C GLU A 54 -16.63 -7.50 -1.51
N ARG A 55 -16.19 -6.31 -1.94
CA ARG A 55 -16.84 -5.54 -3.03
C ARG A 55 -16.90 -6.34 -4.32
N ASP A 56 -15.81 -7.01 -4.65
CA ASP A 56 -15.64 -7.76 -5.90
C ASP A 56 -16.20 -9.19 -5.78
N ASP A 57 -16.86 -9.55 -4.68
CA ASP A 57 -17.34 -10.90 -4.37
C ASP A 57 -16.26 -11.97 -4.60
N TYR A 58 -15.03 -11.64 -4.19
CA TYR A 58 -13.85 -12.48 -4.39
C TYR A 58 -13.67 -12.96 -5.83
N THR A 59 -14.04 -12.11 -6.80
CA THR A 59 -14.03 -12.40 -8.23
C THR A 59 -13.00 -11.53 -8.95
N CYS A 60 -12.18 -12.16 -9.78
CA CYS A 60 -11.24 -11.49 -10.66
C CYS A 60 -11.98 -10.55 -11.62
N GLN A 61 -11.65 -9.26 -11.58
CA GLN A 61 -12.29 -8.22 -12.38
C GLN A 61 -11.85 -8.23 -13.85
N GLU A 62 -10.78 -8.96 -14.19
CA GLU A 62 -10.29 -9.11 -15.57
C GLU A 62 -10.88 -10.32 -16.29
N CYS A 63 -10.91 -11.50 -15.64
CA CYS A 63 -11.34 -12.75 -16.27
C CYS A 63 -12.66 -13.34 -15.74
N GLY A 64 -13.16 -12.85 -14.60
CA GLY A 64 -14.39 -13.34 -13.97
C GLY A 64 -14.23 -14.64 -13.15
N GLU A 65 -13.00 -15.10 -12.93
CA GLU A 65 -12.74 -16.25 -12.05
C GLU A 65 -13.10 -15.91 -10.59
N THR A 66 -13.88 -16.76 -9.94
CA THR A 66 -14.30 -16.61 -8.53
C THR A 66 -13.43 -17.48 -7.64
N GLN A 67 -13.12 -17.05 -6.42
CA GLN A 67 -12.41 -17.89 -5.44
C GLN A 67 -13.23 -19.13 -5.07
N ASP A 68 -12.74 -20.32 -5.39
CA ASP A 68 -13.34 -21.57 -4.91
C ASP A 68 -12.68 -21.99 -3.59
N ALA A 69 -13.46 -21.97 -2.50
CA ALA A 69 -13.01 -22.39 -1.18
C ALA A 69 -12.55 -23.87 -1.12
N ALA A 70 -12.89 -24.70 -2.11
CA ALA A 70 -12.41 -26.08 -2.21
C ALA A 70 -11.00 -26.20 -2.82
N VAL A 71 -10.45 -25.13 -3.41
CA VAL A 71 -9.15 -25.12 -4.06
C VAL A 71 -8.13 -24.42 -3.15
N GLU A 72 -7.29 -25.19 -2.46
CA GLU A 72 -6.32 -24.67 -1.48
C GLU A 72 -5.31 -23.64 -2.04
N GLN A 73 -5.14 -23.58 -3.36
CA GLN A 73 -4.14 -22.72 -4.03
C GLN A 73 -4.76 -21.52 -4.77
N GLN A 74 -6.09 -21.32 -4.75
CA GLN A 74 -6.69 -20.16 -5.37
C GLN A 74 -6.66 -18.95 -4.42
N SER A 75 -5.69 -18.06 -4.63
CA SER A 75 -5.64 -16.75 -3.97
C SER A 75 -6.06 -15.62 -4.91
N MET A 76 -6.82 -14.67 -4.36
CA MET A 76 -7.21 -13.44 -5.03
C MET A 76 -6.37 -12.29 -4.48
N GLU A 77 -5.71 -11.54 -5.34
CA GLU A 77 -4.90 -10.38 -4.99
C GLU A 77 -5.66 -9.07 -5.26
N VAL A 78 -5.40 -8.04 -4.45
CA VAL A 78 -5.90 -6.68 -4.73
C VAL A 78 -4.75 -5.87 -5.32
N ASP A 79 -4.96 -5.37 -6.54
CA ASP A 79 -3.95 -4.65 -7.30
C ASP A 79 -4.43 -3.25 -7.73
N HIS A 80 -3.48 -2.36 -7.99
CA HIS A 80 -3.79 -1.00 -8.46
C HIS A 80 -4.04 -0.99 -9.97
N ILE A 81 -5.19 -0.45 -10.40
CA ILE A 81 -5.53 -0.26 -11.82
C ILE A 81 -4.50 0.67 -12.48
N GLN A 82 -4.28 1.84 -11.89
CA GLN A 82 -3.14 2.71 -12.19
C GLN A 82 -2.10 2.55 -11.09
N ARG A 83 -0.87 2.17 -11.46
CA ARG A 83 0.24 2.04 -10.50
C ARG A 83 0.43 3.32 -9.70
N ILE A 84 0.82 3.15 -8.44
CA ILE A 84 1.25 4.27 -7.59
C ILE A 84 2.40 5.04 -8.26
N THR A 85 3.32 4.33 -8.92
CA THR A 85 4.47 4.96 -9.61
C THR A 85 4.07 5.82 -10.81
N ASP A 86 2.86 5.63 -11.35
CA ASP A 86 2.32 6.40 -12.46
C ASP A 86 1.26 7.43 -12.00
N GLY A 87 1.13 7.63 -10.68
CA GLY A 87 0.23 8.63 -10.09
C GLY A 87 -1.11 8.10 -9.58
N GLY A 88 -1.33 6.78 -9.57
CA GLY A 88 -2.54 6.20 -9.00
C GLY A 88 -2.64 6.38 -7.49
N HIS A 89 -3.85 6.63 -6.98
CA HIS A 89 -4.08 6.76 -5.54
C HIS A 89 -3.95 5.38 -4.85
N PRO A 90 -3.20 5.27 -3.74
CA PRO A 90 -2.89 3.97 -3.13
C PRO A 90 -4.11 3.28 -2.48
N PHE A 91 -5.16 4.03 -2.13
CA PHE A 91 -6.29 3.54 -1.32
C PHE A 91 -7.66 3.94 -1.88
N GLU A 92 -7.73 4.51 -3.09
CA GLU A 92 -9.01 4.89 -3.65
C GLU A 92 -9.64 3.63 -4.26
N GLU A 93 -10.85 3.28 -3.84
CA GLU A 93 -11.48 2.03 -4.25
C GLU A 93 -11.60 1.93 -5.78
N SER A 94 -11.84 3.04 -6.48
CA SER A 94 -11.90 3.08 -7.94
C SER A 94 -10.56 2.86 -8.64
N ASN A 95 -9.45 2.87 -7.90
CA ASN A 95 -8.12 2.53 -8.41
C ASN A 95 -7.66 1.13 -7.96
N LEU A 96 -8.53 0.37 -7.30
CA LEU A 96 -8.24 -0.97 -6.79
C LEU A 96 -9.14 -2.01 -7.46
N GLN A 97 -8.58 -3.17 -7.77
CA GLN A 97 -9.28 -4.30 -8.38
C GLN A 97 -8.81 -5.63 -7.82
N THR A 98 -9.72 -6.59 -7.69
CA THR A 98 -9.38 -7.98 -7.40
C THR A 98 -8.92 -8.70 -8.68
N LEU A 99 -7.80 -9.42 -8.61
CA LEU A 99 -7.23 -10.22 -9.70
C LEU A 99 -6.89 -11.64 -9.20
N CYS A 100 -7.06 -12.65 -10.06
CA CYS A 100 -6.45 -13.95 -9.85
C CYS A 100 -4.94 -13.89 -10.14
N GLU A 101 -4.19 -14.90 -9.70
CA GLU A 101 -2.73 -14.99 -9.87
C GLU A 101 -2.30 -14.79 -11.33
N ASP A 102 -2.90 -15.52 -12.27
CA ASP A 102 -2.58 -15.43 -13.70
C ASP A 102 -2.77 -14.02 -14.27
N CYS A 103 -3.88 -13.35 -13.91
CA CYS A 103 -4.17 -11.99 -14.39
C CYS A 103 -3.23 -10.96 -13.76
N HIS A 104 -2.91 -11.13 -12.48
CA HIS A 104 -1.98 -10.27 -11.76
C HIS A 104 -0.55 -10.37 -12.32
N GLU A 105 -0.08 -11.59 -12.62
CA GLU A 105 1.22 -11.81 -13.27
C GLU A 105 1.25 -11.21 -14.68
N ALA A 106 0.21 -11.43 -15.48
CA ALA A 106 0.11 -10.89 -16.84
C ALA A 106 0.13 -9.35 -16.84
N LYS A 107 -0.59 -8.73 -15.89
CA LYS A 107 -0.54 -7.28 -15.68
C LYS A 107 0.87 -6.85 -15.30
N THR A 108 1.45 -7.45 -14.25
CA THR A 108 2.82 -7.13 -13.79
C THR A 108 3.85 -7.23 -14.91
N ALA A 109 3.77 -8.27 -15.76
CA ALA A 109 4.66 -8.43 -16.91
C ALA A 109 4.48 -7.32 -17.95
N THR A 110 3.23 -6.97 -18.26
CA THR A 110 2.89 -5.87 -19.19
C THR A 110 3.41 -4.53 -18.67
N GLU A 111 3.22 -4.28 -17.37
CA GLU A 111 3.59 -3.04 -16.70
C GLU A 111 5.10 -2.82 -16.59
N ASN A 112 5.85 -3.91 -16.45
CA ASN A 112 7.31 -3.88 -16.39
C ASN A 112 7.96 -4.02 -17.78
N SER A 113 7.18 -4.30 -18.82
CA SER A 113 7.72 -4.37 -20.19
C SER A 113 8.21 -3.00 -20.65
N GLY A 114 9.49 -2.92 -21.04
CA GLY A 114 10.10 -1.69 -21.56
C GLY A 114 10.64 -0.70 -20.50
N ARG A 115 10.73 -1.09 -19.22
CA ARG A 115 11.38 -0.29 -18.18
C ARG A 115 12.80 -0.78 -17.94
N ASP A 116 13.75 0.14 -17.79
CA ASP A 116 15.07 -0.21 -17.25
C ASP A 116 14.88 -0.78 -15.84
N PRO A 117 15.59 -1.88 -15.47
CA PRO A 117 15.48 -2.43 -14.13
C PRO A 117 15.82 -1.36 -13.10
N ALA A 118 15.05 -1.32 -12.01
CA ALA A 118 15.35 -0.42 -10.91
C ALA A 118 16.82 -0.62 -10.50
N PRO A 119 17.60 0.45 -10.29
CA PRO A 119 19.00 0.32 -9.94
C PRO A 119 19.13 -0.54 -8.68
N SER A 120 20.07 -1.49 -8.71
CA SER A 120 20.42 -2.28 -7.54
C SER A 120 20.91 -1.36 -6.44
N VAL A 121 20.07 -1.12 -5.43
CA VAL A 121 20.46 -0.36 -4.24
C VAL A 121 20.95 -1.36 -3.20
N THR A 122 22.26 -1.43 -2.98
CA THR A 122 22.86 -2.28 -1.95
C THR A 122 22.89 -1.55 -0.60
N LEU A 123 22.98 -2.31 0.50
CA LEU A 123 23.15 -1.79 1.86
C LEU A 123 24.37 -0.85 1.98
N GLU A 124 25.42 -1.08 1.18
CA GLU A 124 26.62 -0.23 1.13
C GLU A 124 26.30 1.18 0.65
N ASN A 125 25.36 1.35 -0.28
CA ASN A 125 24.91 2.65 -0.79
C ASN A 125 24.23 3.52 0.29
N TYR A 126 23.85 2.94 1.44
CA TYR A 126 23.16 3.62 2.53
C TYR A 126 24.07 3.96 3.72
N ILE A 127 25.27 3.40 3.81
CA ILE A 127 26.13 3.49 5.00
C ILE A 127 27.08 4.70 4.94
N ASP A 128 27.37 5.23 3.76
CA ASP A 128 28.29 6.37 3.56
C ASP A 128 27.59 7.75 3.43
N SER A 129 26.38 7.94 3.98
CA SER A 129 25.64 9.21 3.99
C SER A 129 25.44 9.80 5.38
#